data_AF-A0A556V186-F1
#
_entry.id   AF-A0A556V186-F1
#
_cell.length_a   1.000
_cell.length_b   1.000
_cell.length_c   1.000
_cell.angle_alpha   90.00
_cell.angle_beta   90.00
_cell.angle_gamma   90.00
#
_symmetry.space_group_name_H-M   'P 1'
#
loop_
_entity.id
_entity.type
_entity.pdbx_description
1 polymer ?
#
loop_
_entity_poly.entity_id
_entity_poly.type
_entity_poly.pdbx_seq_one_letter_code
_entity_poly.pdbx_strand_id
1 'polypeptide(L)'
;MQQIMTHCFLAVKSKLERKLGYFDLIGCDFLIDEDFKVWLLEMNCNPALHTNCEVLKEVVPRVVTETLDLTIEIFNKCCCGLTLMPLCSQKDFVLLHCGDGGGMSVKQRGRTAGPLRTSRSKR
;
A
#
# COMPACT_ATOMS: atom_id res chain seq x y z
N MET A 1 1.51 -19.77 -5.01
CA MET A 1 2.12 -18.42 -4.87
C MET A 1 1.44 -17.58 -3.78
N GLN A 2 0.13 -17.32 -3.83
CA GLN A 2 -0.58 -16.48 -2.83
C GLN A 2 -0.31 -16.87 -1.36
N GLN A 3 -0.44 -18.15 -1.01
CA GLN A 3 -0.18 -18.64 0.36
C GLN A 3 1.25 -18.35 0.83
N ILE A 4 2.24 -18.48 -0.05
CA ILE A 4 3.65 -18.19 0.26
C ILE A 4 3.80 -16.69 0.55
N MET A 5 3.25 -15.82 -0.32
CA MET A 5 3.29 -14.38 -0.13
C MET A 5 2.61 -13.95 1.19
N THR A 6 1.44 -14.51 1.50
CA THR A 6 0.75 -14.26 2.78
C THR A 6 1.60 -14.72 3.95
N HIS A 7 2.22 -15.89 3.89
CA HIS A 7 3.07 -16.40 4.96
C HIS A 7 4.29 -15.51 5.20
N CYS A 8 4.99 -15.11 4.13
CA CYS A 8 6.11 -14.17 4.22
C CYS A 8 5.70 -12.84 4.85
N PHE A 9 4.58 -12.26 4.39
CA PHE A 9 4.04 -11.02 4.97
C PHE A 9 3.74 -11.17 6.47
N LEU A 10 3.02 -12.24 6.86
CA LEU A 10 2.67 -12.49 8.25
C LEU A 10 3.90 -12.69 9.15
N ALA A 11 4.95 -13.33 8.65
CA ALA A 11 6.19 -13.57 9.39
C ALA A 11 6.95 -12.28 9.74
N VAL A 12 6.82 -11.23 8.92
CA VAL A 12 7.48 -9.93 9.16
C VAL A 12 6.53 -8.84 9.64
N LYS A 13 5.21 -9.09 9.67
CA LYS A 13 4.16 -8.12 10.00
C LYS A 13 4.43 -7.32 11.27
N SER A 14 4.96 -7.94 12.32
CA SER A 14 5.27 -7.26 13.59
C SER A 14 6.45 -6.29 13.51
N LYS A 15 7.29 -6.42 12.48
CA LYS A 15 8.45 -5.56 12.21
C LYS A 15 8.14 -4.43 11.23
N LEU A 16 6.99 -4.48 10.56
CA LEU A 16 6.59 -3.47 9.57
C LEU A 16 5.85 -2.31 10.25
N GLU A 17 6.30 -1.08 9.99
CA GLU A 17 5.60 0.12 10.41
C GLU A 17 4.51 0.48 9.40
N ARG A 18 3.28 0.65 9.88
CA ARG A 18 2.15 1.12 9.07
C ARG A 18 1.99 2.63 9.20
N LYS A 19 2.28 3.36 8.13
CA LYS A 19 2.12 4.81 8.08
C LYS A 19 1.19 5.21 6.94
N LEU A 20 0.24 6.10 7.22
CA LEU A 20 -0.67 6.61 6.18
C LEU A 20 0.14 7.31 5.08
N GLY A 21 -0.18 6.99 3.83
CA GLY A 21 0.51 7.52 2.65
C GLY A 21 1.78 6.75 2.26
N TYR A 22 2.15 5.70 2.99
CA TYR A 22 3.25 4.81 2.64
C TYR A 22 2.67 3.52 2.06
N PHE A 23 3.26 3.07 0.96
CA PHE A 23 2.94 1.82 0.28
C PHE A 23 4.18 1.34 -0.47
N ASP A 24 4.26 0.04 -0.72
CA ASP A 24 5.32 -0.57 -1.52
C ASP A 24 4.72 -1.52 -2.55
N LEU A 25 5.30 -1.54 -3.74
CA LEU A 25 5.07 -2.55 -4.76
C LEU A 25 6.25 -3.53 -4.72
N ILE A 26 5.98 -4.76 -4.26
CA ILE A 26 7.02 -5.78 -4.07
C ILE A 26 6.98 -6.80 -5.20
N GLY A 27 8.12 -7.07 -5.83
CA GLY A 27 8.30 -8.19 -6.77
C GLY A 27 8.61 -9.48 -6.01
N CYS A 28 8.01 -10.60 -6.39
CA CYS A 28 8.30 -11.91 -5.82
C CYS A 28 8.76 -12.85 -6.92
N ASP A 29 10.00 -13.35 -6.81
CA ASP A 29 10.59 -14.21 -7.81
C ASP A 29 10.39 -15.67 -7.39
N PHE A 30 9.71 -16.44 -8.23
CA PHE A 30 9.37 -17.82 -7.97
C PHE A 30 10.07 -18.76 -8.94
N LEU A 31 10.55 -19.88 -8.42
CA LEU A 31 11.00 -21.03 -9.21
C LEU A 31 9.92 -22.12 -9.15
N ILE A 32 9.68 -22.78 -10.28
CA ILE A 32 8.80 -23.95 -10.38
C ILE A 32 9.69 -25.13 -10.75
N ASP A 33 9.66 -26.21 -9.96
CA ASP A 33 10.44 -27.42 -10.22
C ASP A 33 9.67 -28.45 -11.07
N GLU A 34 10.31 -29.61 -11.30
CA GLU A 34 9.77 -30.69 -12.13
C GLU A 34 8.48 -31.32 -11.57
N ASP A 35 8.26 -31.21 -10.26
CA ASP A 35 7.05 -31.68 -9.57
C ASP A 35 5.96 -30.57 -9.48
N PHE A 36 6.12 -29.47 -10.22
CA PHE A 36 5.28 -28.27 -10.16
C PHE A 36 5.21 -27.63 -8.76
N LYS A 37 6.20 -27.89 -7.90
CA LYS A 37 6.29 -27.22 -6.61
C LYS A 37 6.90 -25.83 -6.80
N VAL A 38 6.26 -24.86 -6.15
CA VAL A 38 6.64 -23.45 -6.21
C VAL A 38 7.55 -23.10 -5.04
N TRP A 39 8.70 -22.51 -5.35
CA TRP A 39 9.69 -22.04 -4.39
C TRP A 39 9.85 -20.53 -4.53
N LEU A 40 9.77 -19.80 -3.41
CA LEU A 40 10.12 -18.38 -3.39
C LEU A 40 11.64 -18.27 -3.35
N LEU A 41 12.22 -17.51 -4.28
CA LEU A 41 13.64 -17.20 -4.32
C LEU A 41 13.95 -15.95 -3.50
N GLU A 42 13.29 -14.85 -3.86
CA GLU A 42 13.49 -13.54 -3.22
C GLU A 42 12.27 -12.63 -3.33
N MET A 43 12.27 -11.57 -2.53
CA MET A 43 11.31 -10.48 -2.59
C MET A 43 12.06 -9.15 -2.76
N ASN A 44 11.70 -8.39 -3.79
CA ASN A 44 12.39 -7.17 -4.20
C ASN A 44 11.50 -5.94 -3.98
N CYS A 45 11.97 -4.99 -3.16
CA CYS A 45 11.27 -3.71 -2.94
C CYS A 45 11.32 -2.76 -4.15
N ASN A 46 12.20 -3.02 -5.11
CA ASN A 46 12.31 -2.29 -6.36
C ASN A 46 12.15 -3.28 -7.53
N PRO A 47 10.94 -3.77 -7.80
CA PRO A 47 10.71 -4.67 -8.92
C PRO A 47 11.06 -3.97 -10.23
N ALA A 48 11.58 -4.73 -11.19
CA ALA A 48 11.90 -4.19 -12.49
C ALA A 48 10.62 -3.85 -13.28
N LEU A 49 10.49 -2.60 -13.72
CA LEU A 49 9.33 -2.10 -14.47
C LEU A 49 9.67 -1.78 -15.93
N HIS A 50 10.74 -2.37 -16.47
CA HIS A 50 11.08 -2.21 -17.88
C HIS A 50 10.11 -2.98 -18.78
N THR A 51 9.80 -2.43 -19.95
CA THR A 51 8.80 -2.97 -20.88
C THR A 51 9.44 -3.51 -22.17
N ASN A 52 10.45 -4.37 -22.00
CA ASN A 52 11.32 -4.82 -23.09
C ASN A 52 10.70 -5.91 -23.99
N CYS A 53 9.52 -6.42 -23.66
CA CYS A 53 8.76 -7.34 -24.50
C CYS A 53 7.28 -6.99 -24.48
N GLU A 54 6.51 -7.48 -25.45
CA GLU A 54 5.07 -7.17 -25.59
C GLU A 54 4.27 -7.53 -24.33
N VAL A 55 4.60 -8.65 -23.68
CA VAL A 55 3.95 -9.04 -22.41
C VAL A 55 4.18 -7.98 -21.33
N LEU A 56 5.41 -7.49 -21.17
CA LEU A 56 5.71 -6.47 -20.16
C LEU A 56 5.10 -5.11 -20.53
N LYS A 57 5.01 -4.75 -21.82
CA LYS A 57 4.31 -3.54 -22.28
C LYS A 57 2.82 -3.56 -21.95
N GLU A 58 2.21 -4.74 -21.87
CA GLU A 58 0.82 -4.87 -21.45
C GLU A 58 0.68 -4.91 -19.93
N VAL A 59 1.48 -5.74 -19.26
CA VAL A 59 1.29 -6.05 -17.82
C VAL A 59 1.78 -4.92 -16.92
N VAL A 60 2.97 -4.37 -17.18
CA VAL A 60 3.60 -3.40 -16.26
C VAL A 60 2.76 -2.13 -16.11
N PRO A 61 2.26 -1.48 -17.19
CA PRO A 61 1.43 -0.29 -17.04
C PRO A 61 0.15 -0.57 -16.26
N ARG A 62 -0.51 -1.71 -16.49
CA ARG A 62 -1.74 -2.10 -15.76
C ARG A 62 -1.49 -2.24 -14.26
N VAL A 63 -0.43 -2.96 -13.89
CA VAL A 63 -0.04 -3.16 -12.48
C VAL A 63 0.25 -1.82 -11.80
N VAL A 64 1.04 -0.95 -12.44
CA VAL A 64 1.41 0.34 -11.87
C VAL A 64 0.19 1.26 -11.72
N THR A 65 -0.64 1.37 -12.75
CA THR A 65 -1.85 2.20 -12.72
C THR A 65 -2.80 1.74 -11.62
N GLU A 66 -3.12 0.44 -11.55
CA GLU A 66 -4.02 -0.08 -10.52
C GLU A 66 -3.44 0.09 -9.10
N THR A 67 -2.12 -0.12 -8.93
CA THR A 67 -1.44 0.11 -7.65
C THR A 67 -1.62 1.55 -7.17
N LEU A 68 -1.45 2.53 -8.07
CA LEU A 68 -1.59 3.95 -7.73
C LEU A 68 -3.05 4.33 -7.47
N ASP A 69 -3.99 3.85 -8.30
CA ASP A 69 -5.42 4.10 -8.13
C ASP A 69 -5.92 3.57 -6.78
N LEU A 70 -5.50 2.35 -6.40
CA LEU A 70 -5.81 1.75 -5.10
C LEU A 70 -5.20 2.55 -3.95
N THR A 71 -3.92 2.91 -4.05
CA THR A 71 -3.23 3.66 -3.00
C THR A 71 -3.90 5.01 -2.74
N ILE A 72 -4.25 5.74 -3.79
CA ILE A 72 -4.90 7.05 -3.71
C ILE A 72 -6.33 6.90 -3.14
N GLU A 73 -7.08 5.89 -3.59
CA GLU A 73 -8.42 5.61 -3.06
C GLU A 73 -8.37 5.32 -1.56
N ILE A 74 -7.48 4.42 -1.14
CA ILE A 74 -7.29 4.03 0.27
C ILE A 74 -6.89 5.25 1.09
N PHE A 75 -5.95 6.07 0.60
CA PHE A 75 -5.51 7.29 1.27
C PHE A 75 -6.67 8.27 1.50
N ASN A 76 -7.47 8.52 0.46
CA ASN A 76 -8.61 9.44 0.53
C ASN A 76 -9.69 8.92 1.48
N LYS A 77 -10.03 7.63 1.41
CA LYS A 77 -10.99 7.02 2.34
C LYS A 77 -10.51 7.11 3.79
N CYS A 78 -9.25 6.83 4.06
CA CYS A 78 -8.66 6.96 5.39
C CYS A 78 -8.68 8.42 5.89
N CYS A 79 -8.34 9.38 5.03
CA CYS A 79 -8.37 10.81 5.38
C CYS A 79 -9.78 11.31 5.70
N CYS A 80 -10.79 10.79 5.00
CA CYS A 80 -12.19 11.18 5.17
C CYS A 80 -12.94 10.33 6.24
N GLY A 81 -12.28 9.35 6.87
CA GLY A 81 -12.92 8.45 7.83
C GLY A 81 -13.99 7.54 7.24
N LEU A 82 -13.89 7.22 5.95
CA LEU A 82 -14.83 6.35 5.25
C LEU A 82 -14.51 4.87 5.49
N THR A 83 -15.50 4.00 5.29
CA THR A 83 -15.26 2.55 5.27
C THR A 83 -14.34 2.22 4.11
N LEU A 84 -13.29 1.42 4.38
CA LEU A 84 -12.28 1.10 3.38
C LEU A 84 -12.87 0.33 2.20
N MET A 85 -13.72 -0.64 2.50
CA MET A 85 -14.37 -1.49 1.52
C MET A 85 -15.77 -0.95 1.14
N PRO A 86 -16.24 -1.23 -0.09
CA PRO A 86 -15.52 -1.88 -1.21
C PRO A 86 -14.52 -0.93 -1.89
N LEU A 87 -13.42 -1.44 -2.46
CA LEU A 87 -12.46 -0.65 -3.23
C LEU A 87 -12.91 -0.57 -4.70
N CYS A 88 -13.23 0.64 -5.15
CA CYS A 88 -13.73 0.88 -6.51
C CYS A 88 -12.61 0.77 -7.56
N SER A 89 -11.37 1.08 -7.17
CA SER A 89 -10.20 1.01 -8.05
C SER A 89 -9.65 -0.40 -8.23
N GLN A 90 -10.14 -1.39 -7.45
CA GLN A 90 -9.68 -2.76 -7.53
C GLN A 90 -10.19 -3.44 -8.80
N LYS A 91 -9.27 -3.97 -9.60
CA LYS A 91 -9.53 -4.69 -10.86
C LYS A 91 -8.91 -6.08 -10.76
N ASP A 92 -7.65 -6.24 -11.11
CA ASP A 92 -6.96 -7.53 -11.21
C ASP A 92 -6.30 -7.95 -9.89
N PHE A 93 -6.07 -7.01 -8.96
CA PHE A 93 -5.46 -7.33 -7.66
C PHE A 93 -6.39 -8.16 -6.79
N VAL A 94 -5.82 -9.11 -6.06
CA VAL A 94 -6.53 -9.94 -5.06
C VAL A 94 -6.08 -9.56 -3.67
N LEU A 95 -7.04 -9.26 -2.79
CA LEU A 95 -6.77 -8.96 -1.38
C LEU A 95 -6.40 -10.26 -0.64
N LEU A 96 -5.14 -10.35 -0.19
CA LEU A 96 -4.66 -11.52 0.57
C LEU A 96 -4.81 -11.38 2.08
N HIS A 97 -4.65 -10.16 2.59
CA HIS A 97 -4.70 -9.86 4.03
C HIS A 97 -5.26 -8.46 4.27
N CYS A 98 -6.33 -8.36 5.07
CA CYS A 98 -6.80 -7.10 5.62
C CYS A 98 -6.44 -7.04 7.10
N GLY A 99 -5.87 -5.94 7.59
CA GLY A 99 -5.59 -5.79 9.02
C GLY A 99 -6.89 -5.79 9.84
N ASP A 100 -6.91 -6.46 10.99
CA ASP A 100 -8.03 -6.36 11.93
C ASP A 100 -8.30 -4.89 12.26
N GLY A 101 -9.56 -4.50 12.12
CA GLY A 101 -10.08 -3.13 12.21
C GLY A 101 -10.03 -2.51 13.61
N GLY A 102 -8.90 -2.57 14.30
CA GLY A 102 -8.61 -1.67 15.41
C GLY A 102 -8.50 -0.26 14.85
N GLY A 103 -9.58 0.52 15.00
CA GLY A 103 -9.75 1.84 14.41
C GLY A 103 -8.47 2.66 14.46
N MET A 104 -8.09 3.21 13.31
CA MET A 104 -7.08 4.26 13.26
C MET A 104 -7.62 5.42 14.10
N SER A 105 -7.28 5.45 15.39
CA SER A 105 -7.48 6.61 16.23
C SER A 105 -6.52 7.67 15.70
N VAL A 106 -6.97 8.41 14.70
CA VAL A 106 -6.35 9.66 14.30
C VAL A 106 -6.35 10.53 15.54
N LYS A 107 -5.23 10.57 16.26
CA LYS A 107 -5.00 11.63 17.25
C LYS A 107 -5.04 12.92 16.45
N GLN A 108 -6.18 13.61 16.49
CA GLN A 108 -6.26 14.99 16.05
C GLN A 108 -5.16 15.72 16.81
N ARG A 109 -4.10 16.13 16.11
CA ARG A 109 -3.24 17.20 16.59
C ARG A 109 -4.15 18.41 16.66
N GLY A 110 -4.67 18.69 17.85
CA GLY A 110 -5.38 19.92 18.14
C GLY A 110 -4.49 21.07 17.71
N ARG A 111 -4.86 21.74 16.61
CA ARG A 111 -4.37 23.09 16.34
C ARG A 111 -5.03 23.98 17.39
N THR A 112 -4.41 24.10 18.56
CA THR A 112 -4.68 25.23 19.44
C THR A 112 -4.33 26.49 18.66
N ALA A 113 -5.36 27.18 18.16
CA ALA A 113 -5.24 28.53 17.66
C ALA A 113 -4.78 29.40 18.83
N GLY A 114 -3.51 29.78 18.83
CA GLY A 114 -2.98 30.78 19.76
C GLY A 114 -3.62 32.15 19.47
N PRO A 115 -3.90 32.99 20.48
CA PRO A 115 -4.59 34.26 20.27
C PRO A 115 -3.74 35.22 19.43
N LEU A 116 -4.40 35.85 18.46
CA LEU A 116 -3.87 36.92 17.62
C LEU A 116 -3.51 38.14 18.49
N ARG A 117 -2.21 38.39 18.72
CA ARG A 117 -1.75 39.64 19.38
C ARG A 117 -1.94 40.80 18.42
N THR A 118 -2.90 41.67 18.73
CA THR A 118 -3.04 42.97 18.11
C THR A 118 -1.95 43.90 18.62
N SER A 119 -1.01 44.29 17.75
CA SER A 119 -0.05 45.36 18.04
C SER A 119 -0.75 46.71 17.90
N ARG A 120 -1.24 47.25 19.03
CA ARG A 120 -1.65 48.66 19.11
C ARG A 120 -0.42 49.55 19.16
N SER A 121 -0.33 50.44 18.18
CA SER A 121 0.56 51.59 18.10
C SER A 121 0.57 52.42 19.40
N LYS A 122 1.77 52.83 19.82
CA LYS A 122 1.97 53.93 20.77
C LYS A 122 3.10 54.82 20.25
N ARG A 123 2.69 56.04 19.88
CA ARG A 123 3.38 57.34 19.90
C ARG A 123 4.79 57.41 19.33
#